data_AF-A0A5J6LCL3-F1
#
_entry.id   AF-A0A5J6LCL3-F1
#
_cell.length_a   1.000
_cell.length_b   1.000
_cell.length_c   1.000
_cell.angle_alpha   90.00
_cell.angle_beta   90.00
_cell.angle_gamma   90.00
#
_symmetry.space_group_name_H-M   'P 1'
#
loop_
_entity.id
_entity.type
_entity.pdbx_description
1 polymer ?
#
loop_
_entity_poly.entity_id
_entity_poly.type
_entity_poly.pdbx_seq_one_letter_code
_entity_poly.pdbx_strand_id
1 'polypeptide(L)'
;MRMKGILLGLLMASTQVLAVEPAIPFEVIKQDQLGSIKLSLDVQVPLVDGRLPTADELGAVSEHLVATSGKHDRTFVAFYLPGMEVGAGAFATAHHDPEMEVRILDFMLMQYPQYLELLE
;
A
#
# COMPACT_ATOMS: atom_id res chain seq x y z
N MET A 1 -22.95 59.96 1.39
CA MET A 1 -22.04 59.46 0.34
C MET A 1 -21.90 57.95 0.51
N ARG A 2 -22.36 57.14 -0.46
CA ARG A 2 -22.40 55.66 -0.37
C ARG A 2 -21.12 55.09 -0.98
N MET A 3 -20.34 54.32 -0.23
CA MET A 3 -19.30 53.45 -0.81
C MET A 3 -19.67 51.99 -0.54
N LYS A 4 -20.01 51.29 -1.62
CA LYS A 4 -20.21 49.84 -1.68
C LYS A 4 -18.81 49.20 -1.76
N GLY A 5 -18.37 48.52 -0.71
CA GLY A 5 -17.22 47.62 -0.77
C GLY A 5 -17.69 46.26 -1.28
N ILE A 6 -17.21 45.85 -2.45
CA ILE A 6 -17.52 44.57 -3.09
C ILE A 6 -16.76 43.46 -2.35
N LEU A 7 -17.51 42.47 -1.88
CA LEU A 7 -17.02 41.23 -1.29
C LEU A 7 -16.42 40.36 -2.40
N LEU A 8 -15.10 40.18 -2.43
CA LEU A 8 -14.43 39.25 -3.33
C LEU A 8 -14.07 37.98 -2.54
N GLY A 9 -15.01 37.05 -2.46
CA GLY A 9 -14.79 35.73 -1.88
C GLY A 9 -13.96 34.87 -2.83
N LEU A 10 -12.68 34.70 -2.55
CA LEU A 10 -11.81 33.76 -3.24
C LEU A 10 -12.20 32.34 -2.79
N LEU A 11 -12.98 31.63 -3.61
CA LEU A 11 -13.33 30.24 -3.37
C LEU A 11 -12.11 29.37 -3.71
N MET A 12 -11.31 29.03 -2.70
CA MET A 12 -10.27 28.00 -2.79
C MET A 12 -10.98 26.64 -2.94
N ALA A 13 -11.07 26.13 -4.15
CA ALA A 13 -11.45 24.73 -4.36
C ALA A 13 -10.27 23.86 -3.90
N SER A 14 -10.32 23.36 -2.67
CA SER A 14 -9.41 22.32 -2.22
C SER A 14 -9.72 21.04 -3.01
N THR A 15 -8.83 20.66 -3.93
CA THR A 15 -8.82 19.33 -4.51
C THR A 15 -8.56 18.33 -3.39
N GLN A 16 -9.62 17.68 -2.92
CA GLN A 16 -9.48 16.52 -2.05
C GLN A 16 -8.92 15.40 -2.92
N VAL A 17 -7.67 15.00 -2.64
CA VAL A 17 -7.15 13.73 -3.15
C VAL A 17 -8.03 12.66 -2.51
N LEU A 18 -8.90 12.04 -3.30
CA LEU A 18 -9.65 10.88 -2.85
C LEU A 18 -8.62 9.79 -2.60
N ALA A 19 -8.37 9.47 -1.32
CA ALA A 19 -7.61 8.30 -0.98
C ALA A 19 -8.34 7.10 -1.59
N VAL A 20 -7.64 6.32 -2.41
CA VAL A 20 -8.17 5.07 -2.94
C VAL A 20 -8.41 4.18 -1.72
N GLU A 21 -9.66 3.82 -1.44
CA GLU A 21 -9.96 2.85 -0.39
C GLU A 21 -9.28 1.51 -0.73
N PRO A 22 -8.64 0.84 0.24
CA PRO A 22 -7.91 -0.37 -0.02
C PRO A 22 -8.87 -1.47 -0.51
N ALA A 23 -8.47 -2.20 -1.56
CA ALA A 23 -9.29 -3.26 -2.16
C ALA A 23 -9.52 -4.46 -1.22
N ILE A 24 -8.59 -4.69 -0.29
CA ILE A 24 -8.62 -5.77 0.70
C ILE A 24 -8.18 -5.23 2.06
N PRO A 25 -8.63 -5.83 3.18
CA PRO A 25 -8.13 -5.47 4.50
C PRO A 25 -6.63 -5.78 4.63
N PHE A 26 -5.93 -5.01 5.45
CA PHE A 26 -4.50 -5.18 5.72
C PHE A 26 -4.14 -4.71 7.13
N GLU A 27 -2.97 -5.13 7.61
CA GLU A 27 -2.36 -4.66 8.85
C GLU A 27 -0.89 -4.31 8.61
N VAL A 28 -0.46 -3.11 9.00
CA VAL A 28 0.98 -2.75 8.96
C VAL A 28 1.66 -3.37 10.18
N ILE A 29 2.53 -4.35 9.94
CA ILE A 29 3.25 -5.10 10.98
C ILE A 29 4.51 -4.35 11.42
N LYS A 30 5.21 -3.74 10.46
CA LYS A 30 6.46 -3.02 10.71
C LYS A 30 6.64 -1.88 9.73
N GLN A 31 7.27 -0.83 10.21
CA GLN A 31 7.65 0.34 9.43
C GLN A 31 9.11 0.71 9.72
N ASP A 32 9.87 0.97 8.67
CA ASP A 32 11.23 1.53 8.72
C ASP A 32 11.32 2.74 7.78
N GLN A 33 11.98 3.80 8.23
CA GLN A 33 12.03 5.07 7.51
C GLN A 33 13.43 5.67 7.52
N LEU A 34 13.89 6.10 6.34
CA LEU A 34 15.11 6.88 6.15
C LEU A 34 14.75 8.31 5.72
N GLY A 35 14.41 9.14 6.70
CA GLY A 35 13.98 10.53 6.45
C GLY A 35 12.87 10.61 5.39
N SER A 36 12.98 11.56 4.46
CA SER A 36 12.06 11.67 3.31
C SER A 36 12.49 10.83 2.10
N ILE A 37 13.57 10.05 2.20
CA ILE A 37 14.16 9.35 1.06
C ILE A 37 13.50 7.99 0.84
N LYS A 38 13.26 7.23 1.92
CA LYS A 38 12.75 5.87 1.82
C LYS A 38 11.78 5.55 2.95
N LEU A 39 10.65 4.96 2.58
CA LEU A 39 9.75 4.25 3.49
C LEU A 39 9.77 2.76 3.15
N SER A 40 9.82 1.90 4.15
CA SER A 40 9.69 0.45 4.01
C SER A 40 8.61 -0.05 4.97
N LEU A 41 7.63 -0.77 4.44
CA LEU A 41 6.47 -1.29 5.18
C LEU A 41 6.41 -2.81 5.03
N ASP A 42 6.33 -3.52 6.15
CA ASP A 42 5.92 -4.92 6.18
C ASP A 42 4.44 -4.97 6.53
N VAL A 43 3.63 -5.60 5.68
CA VAL A 43 2.17 -5.57 5.74
C VAL A 43 1.62 -6.98 5.70
N GLN A 44 0.72 -7.32 6.62
CA GLN A 44 -0.06 -8.55 6.56
C GLN A 44 -1.33 -8.32 5.73
N VAL A 45 -1.61 -9.25 4.83
CA VAL A 45 -2.84 -9.29 4.04
C VAL A 45 -3.46 -10.69 4.17
N PRO A 46 -4.79 -10.81 4.37
CA PRO A 46 -5.42 -12.12 4.45
C PRO A 46 -5.59 -12.74 3.06
N LEU A 47 -6.00 -14.02 3.03
CA LEU A 47 -6.57 -14.61 1.83
C LEU A 47 -7.88 -13.90 1.46
N VAL A 48 -8.17 -13.83 0.17
CA VAL A 48 -9.40 -13.23 -0.36
C VAL A 48 -10.29 -14.35 -0.84
N ASP A 49 -11.44 -14.58 -0.21
CA ASP A 49 -12.37 -15.66 -0.58
C ASP A 49 -11.70 -17.05 -0.76
N GLY A 50 -10.68 -17.33 0.05
CA GLY A 50 -9.93 -18.59 0.02
C GLY A 50 -8.79 -18.67 -1.00
N ARG A 51 -8.53 -17.63 -1.78
CA ARG A 51 -7.39 -17.55 -2.72
C ARG A 51 -6.32 -16.55 -2.27
N LEU A 52 -5.16 -16.64 -2.91
CA LEU A 52 -4.10 -15.65 -2.77
C LEU A 52 -4.58 -14.28 -3.29
N PRO A 53 -4.19 -13.17 -2.63
CA PRO A 53 -4.40 -11.83 -3.16
C PRO A 53 -3.74 -11.67 -4.55
N THR A 54 -4.42 -11.00 -5.47
CA THR A 54 -3.87 -10.71 -6.80
C THR A 54 -2.91 -9.52 -6.77
N ALA A 55 -2.10 -9.36 -7.82
CA ALA A 55 -1.23 -8.20 -7.96
C ALA A 55 -2.01 -6.86 -7.92
N ASP A 56 -3.21 -6.81 -8.52
CA ASP A 56 -4.04 -5.61 -8.53
C ASP A 56 -4.57 -5.27 -7.13
N GLU A 57 -5.00 -6.27 -6.35
CA GLU A 57 -5.46 -6.06 -4.97
C GLU A 57 -4.33 -5.56 -4.06
N LEU A 58 -3.14 -6.14 -4.21
CA LEU A 58 -1.95 -5.70 -3.48
C LEU A 58 -1.48 -4.31 -3.93
N GLY A 59 -1.59 -4.02 -5.23
CA GLY A 59 -1.32 -2.70 -5.80
C GLY A 59 -2.20 -1.63 -5.17
N ALA A 60 -3.52 -1.86 -5.10
CA ALA A 60 -4.46 -0.93 -4.48
C ALA A 60 -4.15 -0.68 -2.99
N VAL A 61 -3.76 -1.72 -2.23
CA VAL A 61 -3.29 -1.55 -0.85
C VAL A 61 -2.03 -0.70 -0.80
N SER A 62 -1.07 -0.96 -1.69
CA SER A 62 0.19 -0.21 -1.76
C SER A 62 -0.03 1.28 -2.09
N GLU A 63 -0.90 1.58 -3.05
CA GLU A 63 -1.29 2.96 -3.39
C GLU A 63 -1.96 3.68 -2.22
N HIS A 64 -2.87 3.00 -1.52
CA HIS A 64 -3.50 3.54 -0.31
C HIS A 64 -2.46 3.87 0.76
N LEU A 65 -1.51 2.96 1.01
CA LEU A 65 -0.44 3.17 1.97
C LEU A 65 0.43 4.36 1.58
N VAL A 66 0.84 4.49 0.32
CA VAL A 66 1.65 5.63 -0.15
C VAL A 66 0.89 6.95 -0.05
N ALA A 67 -0.39 6.97 -0.39
CA ALA A 67 -1.21 8.18 -0.30
C ALA A 67 -1.38 8.68 1.14
N THR A 68 -1.33 7.78 2.12
CA THR A 68 -1.58 8.08 3.55
C THR A 68 -0.32 8.22 4.39
N SER A 69 0.83 7.71 3.95
CA SER A 69 2.10 7.69 4.71
C SER A 69 2.99 8.91 4.50
N GLY A 70 2.53 9.90 3.72
CA GLY A 70 3.28 11.12 3.43
C GLY A 70 4.35 10.94 2.35
N LYS A 71 4.95 12.06 1.93
CA LYS A 71 5.83 12.08 0.77
C LYS A 71 7.21 11.48 1.07
N HIS A 72 7.55 10.42 0.33
CA HIS A 72 8.87 9.81 0.28
C HIS A 72 9.32 9.70 -1.18
N ASP A 73 10.63 9.77 -1.43
CA ASP A 73 11.16 9.57 -2.79
C ASP A 73 10.89 8.14 -3.28
N ARG A 74 10.92 7.17 -2.36
CA ARG A 74 10.66 5.75 -2.62
C ARG A 74 9.89 5.11 -1.48
N THR A 75 8.94 4.26 -1.82
CA THR A 75 8.23 3.42 -0.85
C THR A 75 8.27 1.96 -1.28
N PHE A 76 8.65 1.08 -0.35
CA PHE A 76 8.68 -0.36 -0.54
C PHE A 76 7.68 -1.00 0.41
N VAL A 77 6.80 -1.85 -0.12
CA VAL A 77 5.82 -2.60 0.66
C VAL A 77 6.07 -4.08 0.47
N ALA A 78 6.27 -4.81 1.56
CA ALA A 78 6.42 -6.25 1.58
C ALA A 78 5.15 -6.88 2.17
N PHE A 79 4.52 -7.78 1.42
CA PHE A 79 3.26 -8.40 1.80
C PHE A 79 3.46 -9.81 2.34
N TYR A 80 2.93 -10.05 3.53
CA TYR A 80 2.98 -11.32 4.23
C TYR A 80 1.56 -11.89 4.35
N LEU A 81 1.43 -13.20 4.17
CA LEU A 81 0.20 -13.93 4.50
C LEU A 81 0.17 -14.29 6.00
N PRO A 82 -1.01 -14.62 6.57
CA PRO A 82 -1.13 -14.98 7.98
C PRO A 82 -0.18 -16.10 8.42
N GLY A 83 0.65 -15.85 9.43
CA GLY A 83 1.59 -16.84 9.95
C GLY A 83 2.90 -16.95 9.16
N MET A 84 3.14 -16.10 8.15
CA MET A 84 4.48 -15.93 7.59
C MET A 84 5.38 -15.15 8.56
N GLU A 85 6.65 -15.55 8.66
CA GLU A 85 7.65 -14.90 9.50
C GLU A 85 8.18 -13.62 8.82
N VAL A 86 8.11 -12.49 9.53
CA VAL A 86 8.63 -11.20 9.05
C VAL A 86 10.14 -11.25 8.92
N GLY A 87 10.66 -10.91 7.73
CA GLY A 87 12.10 -10.96 7.44
C GLY A 87 12.60 -12.31 6.89
N ALA A 88 11.78 -13.38 6.91
CA ALA A 88 12.07 -14.64 6.21
C ALA A 88 11.74 -14.58 4.69
N GLY A 89 11.34 -13.39 4.23
CA GLY A 89 10.91 -13.08 2.87
C GLY A 89 9.39 -13.08 2.72
N ALA A 90 8.91 -12.19 1.85
CA ALA A 90 7.50 -11.85 1.69
C ALA A 90 6.85 -12.64 0.55
N PHE A 91 5.53 -12.84 0.62
CA PHE A 91 4.75 -13.45 -0.47
C PHE A 91 4.76 -12.56 -1.73
N ALA A 92 4.73 -11.25 -1.55
CA ALA A 92 4.78 -10.30 -2.64
C ALA A 92 5.44 -8.99 -2.20
N THR A 93 5.84 -8.17 -3.16
CA THR A 93 6.40 -6.84 -2.90
C THR A 93 5.81 -5.82 -3.87
N ALA A 94 5.55 -4.60 -3.40
CA ALA A 94 5.24 -3.45 -4.24
C ALA A 94 6.31 -2.37 -4.07
N HIS A 95 6.89 -1.92 -5.17
CA HIS A 95 7.96 -0.92 -5.20
C HIS A 95 7.46 0.34 -5.91
N HIS A 96 7.40 1.47 -5.21
CA HIS A 96 7.15 2.79 -5.78
C HIS A 96 8.49 3.48 -6.01
N ASP A 97 9.09 3.29 -7.20
CA ASP A 97 10.43 3.80 -7.54
C ASP A 97 10.65 3.90 -9.07
N PRO A 98 10.13 4.93 -9.79
CA PRO A 98 9.14 5.94 -9.38
C PRO A 98 7.69 5.53 -9.69
N GLU A 99 7.48 4.59 -10.63
CA GLU A 99 6.19 3.97 -10.89
C GLU A 99 6.02 2.75 -9.99
N MET A 100 4.78 2.39 -9.67
CA MET A 100 4.51 1.21 -8.84
C MET A 100 4.68 -0.07 -9.65
N GLU A 101 5.47 -1.00 -9.14
CA GLU A 101 5.56 -2.37 -9.64
C GLU A 101 5.23 -3.36 -8.53
N VAL A 102 4.25 -4.24 -8.76
CA VAL A 102 3.91 -5.35 -7.86
C VAL A 102 4.55 -6.63 -8.39
N ARG A 103 5.25 -7.36 -7.52
CA ARG A 103 5.84 -8.67 -7.81
C ARG A 103 5.29 -9.72 -6.87
N ILE A 104 4.67 -10.75 -7.43
CA ILE A 104 4.29 -11.96 -6.71
C ILE A 104 5.52 -12.87 -6.63
N LEU A 105 5.83 -13.33 -5.43
CA LEU A 105 6.96 -14.20 -5.11
C LEU A 105 6.41 -15.53 -4.57
N ASP A 106 5.54 -16.17 -5.34
CA ASP A 106 4.85 -17.43 -5.00
C ASP A 106 5.80 -18.55 -4.55
N PHE A 107 7.02 -18.61 -5.07
CA PHE A 107 8.08 -19.52 -4.63
C PHE A 107 8.39 -19.40 -3.13
N MET A 108 8.12 -18.26 -2.51
CA MET A 108 8.24 -18.07 -1.05
C MET A 108 7.24 -18.93 -0.26
N LEU A 109 6.11 -19.28 -0.87
CA LEU A 109 5.09 -20.13 -0.27
C LEU A 109 5.53 -21.59 -0.14
N MET A 110 6.62 -22.01 -0.80
CA MET A 110 7.21 -23.34 -0.61
C MET A 110 7.63 -23.62 0.84
N GLN A 111 7.85 -22.57 1.64
CA GLN A 111 8.19 -22.67 3.07
C GLN A 111 6.96 -22.83 3.96
N TYR A 112 5.75 -22.71 3.41
CA TYR A 112 4.49 -22.63 4.14
C TYR A 112 3.48 -23.64 3.58
N PRO A 113 3.48 -24.90 4.07
CA PRO A 113 2.67 -25.98 3.50
C PRO A 113 1.19 -25.67 3.36
N GLN A 114 0.62 -24.85 4.24
CA GLN A 114 -0.78 -24.45 4.22
C GLN A 114 -1.18 -23.62 3.00
N TYR A 115 -0.23 -23.08 2.24
CA TYR A 115 -0.49 -22.29 1.03
C TYR A 115 -0.15 -23.00 -0.27
N LEU A 116 0.46 -24.19 -0.20
CA LEU A 116 0.87 -24.94 -1.38
C LEU A 116 -0.32 -25.36 -2.25
N GLU A 117 -1.45 -25.68 -1.62
CA GLU A 117 -2.69 -26.04 -2.32
C GLU A 117 -3.31 -24.87 -3.09
N LEU A 118 -2.83 -23.64 -2.88
CA LEU A 118 -3.32 -22.44 -3.56
C LEU A 118 -2.47 -22.03 -4.77
N LEU A 119 -1.40 -22.80 -5.08
CA LEU A 119 -0.47 -22.54 -6.20
C LEU A 119 -0.94 -23.13 -7.55
N GLU A 120 -2.26 -23.23 -7.76
CA GLU A 120 -2.86 -23.88 -8.94
C GLU A 120 -2.63 -23.13 -10.27
#